data_AF-A0A945J6V8-F1
#
_entry.id   AF-A0A945J6V8-F1
#
_cell.length_a   1.000
_cell.length_b   1.000
_cell.length_c   1.000
_cell.angle_alpha   90.00
_cell.angle_beta   90.00
_cell.angle_gamma   90.00
#
_symmetry.space_group_name_H-M   'P 1'
#
loop_
_entity.id
_entity.type
_entity.pdbx_description
1 polymer ?
#
loop_
_entity_poly.entity_id
_entity_poly.type
_entity_poly.pdbx_seq_one_letter_code
_entity_poly.pdbx_strand_id
1 'polypeptide(L)'
;GHAILACQRQGAHLVDNNDTVTLEPLGNMKPIKDLVVDFTPFWDKINKIKPYLEPKEAPPEKERLQSQEDFKLIDDSSTCIMCGACYSDCNVLEVDDNFLGPAALAKAQRFISDSRDSQTLERVKEISEPGGIWDCTHCGECVERCPKPARPFDRIKEVMTVALKEGVHNNNGARHALSFFNSVKRSGNLNENRIPVESMGFFNIPGLLSLLPIGLRMFLKGKVPPVIHHSIEEVDDVKRIFKELDK
;
A
#
# COMPACT_ATOMS: atom_id res chain seq x y z
N GLY A 1 22.22 -2.86 4.83
CA GLY A 1 22.27 -3.53 3.51
C GLY A 1 20.88 -3.59 2.90
N HIS A 2 20.63 -4.52 1.98
CA HIS A 2 19.32 -4.75 1.36
C HIS A 2 18.98 -6.23 1.33
N ALA A 3 17.70 -6.57 1.49
CA ALA A 3 17.25 -7.95 1.38
C ALA A 3 17.43 -8.48 -0.05
N ILE A 4 18.07 -9.66 -0.15
CA ILE A 4 18.30 -10.38 -1.41
C ILE A 4 18.14 -11.88 -1.20
N LEU A 5 17.89 -12.62 -2.29
CA LEU A 5 18.04 -14.07 -2.27
C LEU A 5 19.51 -14.44 -2.47
N ALA A 6 20.11 -15.03 -1.44
CA ALA A 6 21.51 -15.45 -1.47
C ALA A 6 21.82 -16.38 -2.65
N CYS A 7 20.88 -17.28 -3.02
CA CYS A 7 21.05 -18.21 -4.13
C CYS A 7 20.98 -17.57 -5.53
N GLN A 8 20.53 -16.32 -5.65
CA GLN A 8 20.39 -15.62 -6.94
C GLN A 8 21.45 -14.53 -7.15
N ARG A 9 22.28 -14.25 -6.15
CA ARG A 9 23.31 -13.22 -6.23
C ARG A 9 24.69 -13.87 -6.28
N GLN A 10 25.47 -13.45 -7.26
CA GLN A 10 26.88 -13.83 -7.33
C GLN A 10 27.66 -13.02 -6.30
N GLY A 11 28.51 -13.68 -5.52
CA GLY A 11 29.29 -13.02 -4.47
C GLY A 11 30.14 -11.87 -4.99
N ALA A 12 30.64 -11.96 -6.22
CA ALA A 12 31.39 -10.90 -6.90
C ALA A 12 30.64 -9.55 -6.97
N HIS A 13 29.30 -9.56 -6.96
CA HIS A 13 28.49 -8.33 -6.99
C HIS A 13 28.16 -7.79 -5.59
N LEU A 14 28.58 -8.49 -4.53
CA LEU A 14 28.29 -8.16 -3.14
C LEU A 14 29.56 -7.73 -2.37
N VAL A 15 30.74 -7.89 -2.98
CA VAL A 15 32.01 -7.53 -2.39
C VAL A 15 32.13 -6.01 -2.32
N ASP A 16 32.48 -5.50 -1.13
CA ASP A 16 32.73 -4.08 -0.91
C ASP A 16 34.14 -3.66 -1.36
N ASN A 17 34.49 -2.38 -1.14
CA ASN A 17 35.81 -1.85 -1.51
C ASN A 17 36.99 -2.46 -0.74
N ASN A 18 36.72 -3.25 0.31
CA ASN A 18 37.71 -3.90 1.17
C ASN A 18 37.73 -5.42 0.97
N ASP A 19 37.27 -5.91 -0.18
CA ASP A 19 37.19 -7.35 -0.51
C ASP A 19 36.36 -8.17 0.50
N THR A 20 35.39 -7.53 1.18
CA THR A 20 34.58 -8.16 2.24
C THR A 20 33.10 -8.22 1.83
N VAL A 21 32.41 -9.27 2.28
CA VAL A 21 30.94 -9.39 2.17
C VAL A 21 30.35 -9.46 3.57
N THR A 22 29.50 -8.49 3.90
CA THR A 22 28.77 -8.46 5.17
C THR A 22 27.36 -9.00 4.95
N LEU A 23 27.01 -10.07 5.66
CA LEU A 23 25.68 -10.66 5.65
C LEU A 23 25.02 -10.47 7.01
N GLU A 24 23.80 -9.95 7.00
CA GLU A 24 22.98 -9.72 8.18
C GLU A 24 21.63 -10.45 8.03
N PRO A 25 20.97 -10.81 9.14
CA PRO A 25 19.62 -11.35 9.08
C PRO A 25 18.64 -10.37 8.42
N LEU A 26 17.50 -10.86 7.93
CA LEU A 26 16.46 -10.00 7.36
C LEU A 26 15.97 -8.96 8.39
N GLY A 27 15.75 -7.73 7.93
CA GLY A 27 15.18 -6.63 8.71
C GLY A 27 13.73 -6.89 9.11
N ASN A 28 13.21 -6.07 10.03
CA ASN A 28 11.84 -6.15 10.57
C ASN A 28 11.45 -7.52 11.15
N MET A 29 12.40 -8.43 11.32
CA MET A 29 12.22 -9.78 11.84
C MET A 29 13.25 -10.02 12.94
N LYS A 30 12.84 -10.73 14.00
CA LYS A 30 13.71 -11.00 15.13
C LYS A 30 14.70 -12.12 14.79
N PRO A 31 16.02 -11.92 14.90
CA PRO A 31 16.98 -13.02 14.73
C PRO A 31 16.78 -14.09 15.81
N ILE A 32 16.75 -15.36 15.39
CA ILE A 32 16.72 -16.53 16.28
C ILE A 32 18.15 -17.01 16.52
N LYS A 33 18.88 -17.27 15.42
CA LYS A 33 20.27 -17.72 15.43
C LYS A 33 20.90 -17.51 14.06
N ASP A 34 22.12 -16.98 14.02
CA ASP A 34 22.85 -16.66 12.79
C ASP A 34 21.98 -15.81 11.85
N LEU A 35 21.75 -16.25 10.61
CA LEU A 35 20.89 -15.57 9.63
C LEU A 35 19.42 -16.04 9.67
N VAL A 36 19.06 -16.94 10.59
CA VAL A 36 17.69 -17.43 10.76
C VAL A 36 16.90 -16.43 11.60
N VAL A 37 15.78 -15.96 11.06
CA VAL A 37 14.87 -15.01 11.72
C VAL A 37 13.50 -15.62 12.00
N ASP A 38 12.77 -15.04 12.95
CA ASP A 38 11.40 -15.42 13.29
C ASP A 38 10.40 -14.89 12.25
N PHE A 39 9.82 -15.81 11.49
CA PHE A 39 8.80 -15.53 10.47
C PHE A 39 7.37 -15.51 11.02
N THR A 40 7.16 -15.76 12.31
CA THR A 40 5.81 -15.83 12.90
C THR A 40 4.99 -14.56 12.63
N PRO A 41 5.52 -13.33 12.87
CA PRO A 41 4.76 -12.10 12.60
C PRO A 41 4.41 -11.92 11.11
N PHE A 42 5.29 -12.38 10.21
CA PHE A 42 5.04 -12.36 8.77
C PHE A 42 3.86 -13.28 8.41
N TRP A 43 3.87 -14.52 8.90
CA TRP A 43 2.80 -15.47 8.62
C TRP A 43 1.47 -15.07 9.27
N ASP A 44 1.50 -14.51 10.47
CA ASP A 44 0.29 -13.99 11.12
C ASP A 44 -0.39 -12.92 10.27
N LYS A 45 0.38 -12.00 9.68
CA LYS A 45 -0.14 -10.97 8.76
C LYS A 45 -0.68 -11.57 7.46
N ILE A 46 -0.02 -12.59 6.90
CA ILE A 46 -0.52 -13.33 5.73
C ILE A 46 -1.83 -14.06 6.05
N ASN A 47 -1.94 -14.66 7.23
CA ASN A 47 -3.15 -15.37 7.65
C ASN A 47 -4.32 -14.42 7.89
N LYS A 48 -4.05 -13.20 8.40
CA LYS A 48 -5.08 -12.16 8.61
C LYS A 48 -5.85 -11.79 7.34
N ILE A 49 -5.24 -11.89 6.15
CA ILE A 49 -5.90 -11.54 4.89
C ILE A 49 -6.70 -12.70 4.26
N LYS A 50 -6.83 -13.84 4.95
CA LYS A 50 -7.52 -15.06 4.48
C LYS A 50 -7.04 -15.47 3.08
N PRO A 51 -5.80 -16.00 2.96
CA PRO A 51 -5.10 -16.19 1.68
C PRO A 51 -5.59 -17.43 0.91
N TYR A 52 -6.91 -17.60 0.80
CA TYR A 52 -7.57 -18.69 0.12
C TYR A 52 -8.82 -18.17 -0.61
N LEU A 53 -9.26 -18.91 -1.63
CA LEU A 53 -10.40 -18.54 -2.45
C LEU A 53 -11.71 -18.76 -1.69
N GLU A 54 -12.63 -17.79 -1.75
CA GLU A 54 -13.96 -17.87 -1.14
C GLU A 54 -15.05 -17.63 -2.21
N PRO A 55 -15.39 -18.64 -3.03
CA PRO A 55 -16.44 -18.54 -4.03
C PRO A 55 -17.83 -18.60 -3.39
N LYS A 56 -18.80 -17.90 -3.98
CA LYS A 56 -20.22 -18.00 -3.59
C LYS A 56 -20.84 -19.37 -3.89
N GLU A 57 -20.40 -20.00 -4.97
CA GLU A 57 -20.94 -21.28 -5.46
C GLU A 57 -20.15 -22.48 -4.93
N ALA A 58 -20.88 -23.58 -4.70
CA ALA A 58 -20.27 -24.86 -4.35
C ALA A 58 -19.24 -25.30 -5.41
N PRO A 59 -18.23 -26.11 -5.04
CA PRO A 59 -17.27 -26.63 -6.01
C PRO A 59 -18.00 -27.36 -7.16
N PRO A 60 -17.75 -26.97 -8.43
CA PRO A 60 -18.31 -27.69 -9.57
C PRO A 60 -17.65 -29.06 -9.74
N GLU A 61 -18.23 -29.94 -10.58
CA GLU A 61 -17.62 -31.25 -10.91
C GLU A 61 -16.27 -31.12 -11.64
N LYS A 62 -16.01 -29.97 -12.27
CA LYS A 62 -14.80 -29.65 -13.03
C LYS A 62 -14.13 -28.37 -12.48
N GLU A 63 -13.13 -27.86 -13.18
CA GLU A 63 -12.49 -26.58 -12.89
C GLU A 63 -13.44 -25.38 -13.02
N ARG A 64 -13.15 -24.31 -12.27
CA ARG A 64 -13.78 -23.00 -12.48
C ARG A 64 -13.13 -22.32 -13.68
N LEU A 65 -13.95 -21.95 -14.66
CA LEU A 65 -13.49 -21.21 -15.85
C LEU A 65 -12.99 -19.81 -15.44
N GLN A 66 -11.89 -19.39 -16.06
CA GLN A 66 -11.30 -18.06 -15.88
C GLN A 66 -10.75 -17.62 -17.24
N SER A 67 -11.08 -16.39 -17.66
CA SER A 67 -10.58 -15.84 -18.92
C SER A 67 -9.09 -15.51 -18.81
N GLN A 68 -8.41 -15.35 -19.95
CA GLN A 68 -7.00 -14.93 -19.94
C GLN A 68 -6.86 -13.51 -19.41
N GLU A 69 -7.82 -12.64 -19.70
CA GLU A 69 -7.90 -11.27 -19.23
C GLU A 69 -8.02 -11.21 -17.71
N ASP A 70 -8.89 -12.03 -17.11
CA ASP A 70 -9.03 -12.10 -15.65
C ASP A 70 -7.78 -12.65 -14.99
N PHE A 71 -7.17 -13.71 -15.56
CA PHE A 71 -5.97 -14.30 -15.00
C PHE A 71 -4.79 -13.31 -14.99
N LYS A 72 -4.65 -12.49 -16.04
CA LYS A 72 -3.61 -11.45 -16.12
C LYS A 72 -3.67 -10.44 -14.97
N LEU A 73 -4.84 -10.21 -14.35
CA LEU A 73 -4.97 -9.30 -13.21
C LEU A 73 -4.29 -9.84 -11.94
N ILE A 74 -4.11 -11.16 -11.84
CA ILE A 74 -3.55 -11.84 -10.66
C ILE A 74 -2.25 -12.60 -10.94
N ASP A 75 -1.82 -12.71 -12.20
CA ASP A 75 -0.65 -13.49 -12.62
C ASP A 75 0.60 -13.07 -11.86
N ASP A 76 0.98 -11.80 -11.96
CA ASP A 76 2.13 -11.23 -11.26
C ASP A 76 2.10 -11.50 -9.75
N SER A 77 1.01 -11.14 -9.07
CA SER A 77 0.90 -11.29 -7.61
C SER A 77 0.90 -12.75 -7.17
N SER A 78 0.47 -13.67 -8.05
CA SER A 78 0.55 -15.11 -7.82
C SER A 78 1.98 -15.66 -7.79
N THR A 79 2.95 -14.96 -8.40
CA THR A 79 4.37 -15.37 -8.44
C THR A 79 5.13 -15.18 -7.12
N CYS A 80 4.50 -14.57 -6.11
CA CYS A 80 5.11 -14.35 -4.80
C CYS A 80 5.50 -15.68 -4.12
N ILE A 81 6.78 -15.81 -3.79
CA ILE A 81 7.36 -16.99 -3.15
C ILE A 81 7.45 -16.90 -1.61
N MET A 82 6.82 -15.89 -1.00
CA MET A 82 6.83 -15.66 0.45
C MET A 82 8.23 -15.56 1.10
N CYS A 83 9.21 -15.01 0.38
CA CYS A 83 10.60 -14.91 0.86
C CYS A 83 10.85 -13.84 1.93
N GLY A 84 9.90 -12.93 2.18
CA GLY A 84 10.04 -11.86 3.18
C GLY A 84 10.91 -10.67 2.77
N ALA A 85 11.55 -10.65 1.60
CA ALA A 85 12.46 -9.55 1.20
C ALA A 85 11.79 -8.17 1.20
N CYS A 86 10.56 -8.07 0.69
CA CYS A 86 9.79 -6.83 0.74
C CYS A 86 9.35 -6.42 2.15
N TYR A 87 9.21 -7.39 3.07
CA TYR A 87 8.86 -7.14 4.47
C TYR A 87 10.09 -6.62 5.23
N SER A 88 11.27 -7.19 4.94
CA SER A 88 12.56 -6.78 5.51
C SER A 88 12.88 -5.31 5.30
N ASP A 89 12.69 -4.81 4.08
CA ASP A 89 13.12 -3.47 3.68
C ASP A 89 11.95 -2.47 3.65
N CYS A 90 10.84 -2.77 4.33
CA CYS A 90 9.71 -1.85 4.40
C CYS A 90 9.89 -0.86 5.54
N ASN A 91 10.11 0.41 5.21
CA ASN A 91 10.28 1.48 6.21
C ASN A 91 9.07 1.67 7.13
N VAL A 92 7.86 1.30 6.69
CA VAL A 92 6.66 1.42 7.55
C VAL A 92 6.76 0.44 8.72
N LEU A 93 7.25 -0.77 8.46
CA LEU A 93 7.38 -1.81 9.49
C LEU A 93 8.48 -1.50 10.50
N GLU A 94 9.43 -0.60 10.19
CA GLU A 94 10.41 -0.13 11.17
C GLU A 94 9.79 0.78 12.24
N VAL A 95 8.64 1.40 11.94
CA VAL A 95 7.98 2.40 12.78
C VAL A 95 6.68 1.87 13.38
N ASP A 96 5.94 1.06 12.62
CA ASP A 96 4.66 0.49 13.03
C ASP A 96 4.55 -1.00 12.67
N ASP A 97 4.74 -1.84 13.67
CA ASP A 97 4.59 -3.29 13.57
C ASP A 97 3.15 -3.73 13.25
N ASN A 98 2.14 -2.86 13.42
CA ASN A 98 0.75 -3.20 13.12
C ASN A 98 0.46 -3.24 11.61
N PHE A 99 1.28 -2.56 10.79
CA PHE A 99 1.11 -2.58 9.34
C PHE A 99 1.17 -4.01 8.79
N LEU A 100 0.20 -4.41 7.98
CA LEU A 100 0.10 -5.75 7.38
C LEU A 100 1.32 -6.10 6.52
N GLY A 101 1.98 -5.09 5.96
CA GLY A 101 3.18 -5.27 5.17
C GLY A 101 2.90 -5.61 3.70
N PRO A 102 3.91 -5.39 2.83
CA PRO A 102 3.72 -5.47 1.39
C PRO A 102 3.38 -6.87 0.88
N ALA A 103 3.95 -7.92 1.47
CA ALA A 103 3.66 -9.30 1.06
C ALA A 103 2.19 -9.69 1.29
N ALA A 104 1.64 -9.34 2.47
CA ALA A 104 0.26 -9.66 2.81
C ALA A 104 -0.72 -8.88 1.93
N LEU A 105 -0.48 -7.58 1.72
CA LEU A 105 -1.35 -6.76 0.88
C LEU A 105 -1.28 -7.17 -0.61
N ALA A 106 -0.11 -7.54 -1.13
CA ALA A 106 0.01 -8.08 -2.48
C ALA A 106 -0.69 -9.45 -2.61
N LYS A 107 -0.64 -10.28 -1.56
CA LYS A 107 -1.38 -11.54 -1.52
C LYS A 107 -2.89 -11.31 -1.42
N ALA A 108 -3.34 -10.28 -0.72
CA ALA A 108 -4.75 -9.88 -0.68
C ALA A 108 -5.25 -9.45 -2.07
N GLN A 109 -4.46 -8.66 -2.82
CA GLN A 109 -4.78 -8.29 -4.20
C GLN A 109 -5.06 -9.52 -5.08
N ARG A 110 -4.24 -10.58 -4.94
CA ARG A 110 -4.41 -11.83 -5.69
C ARG A 110 -5.78 -12.50 -5.47
N PHE A 111 -6.47 -12.24 -4.36
CA PHE A 111 -7.84 -12.75 -4.14
C PHE A 111 -8.91 -11.71 -4.45
N ILE A 112 -8.67 -10.44 -4.12
CA ILE A 112 -9.57 -9.32 -4.39
C ILE A 112 -9.84 -9.16 -5.89
N SER A 113 -8.82 -9.41 -6.72
CA SER A 113 -8.89 -9.32 -8.19
C SER A 113 -9.10 -10.67 -8.89
N ASP A 114 -9.28 -11.77 -8.14
CA ASP A 114 -9.56 -13.09 -8.73
C ASP A 114 -11.05 -13.19 -9.10
N SER A 115 -11.36 -13.37 -10.38
CA SER A 115 -12.75 -13.49 -10.86
C SER A 115 -13.54 -14.66 -10.26
N ARG A 116 -12.87 -15.59 -9.59
CA ARG A 116 -13.47 -16.74 -8.91
C ARG A 116 -13.79 -16.48 -7.43
N ASP A 117 -13.27 -15.40 -6.85
CA ASP A 117 -13.54 -15.01 -5.47
C ASP A 117 -14.84 -14.18 -5.40
N SER A 118 -15.56 -14.24 -4.30
CA SER A 118 -16.82 -13.50 -4.13
C SER A 118 -16.83 -12.54 -2.94
N GLN A 119 -15.68 -12.36 -2.27
CA GLN A 119 -15.56 -11.62 -1.01
C GLN A 119 -14.81 -10.29 -1.17
N THR A 120 -14.85 -9.68 -2.37
CA THR A 120 -14.10 -8.46 -2.68
C THR A 120 -14.36 -7.35 -1.66
N LEU A 121 -15.63 -7.02 -1.40
CA LEU A 121 -16.04 -5.94 -0.48
C LEU A 121 -15.58 -6.19 0.95
N GLU A 122 -15.79 -7.41 1.46
CA GLU A 122 -15.39 -7.82 2.81
C GLU A 122 -13.88 -7.74 2.98
N ARG A 123 -13.12 -8.27 2.01
CA ARG A 123 -11.65 -8.23 2.03
C ARG A 123 -11.12 -6.80 2.02
N VAL A 124 -11.63 -5.93 1.15
CA VAL A 124 -11.15 -4.53 1.08
C VAL A 124 -11.52 -3.74 2.33
N LYS A 125 -12.66 -4.03 2.97
CA LYS A 125 -13.02 -3.44 4.26
C LYS A 125 -12.05 -3.88 5.34
N GLU A 126 -11.80 -5.18 5.48
CA GLU A 126 -10.90 -5.73 6.50
C GLU A 126 -9.49 -5.15 6.41
N ILE A 127 -8.93 -5.04 5.20
CA ILE A 127 -7.58 -4.47 5.00
C ILE A 127 -7.57 -2.94 4.91
N SER A 128 -8.71 -2.26 5.01
CA SER A 128 -8.80 -0.80 5.10
C SER A 128 -8.82 -0.28 6.54
N GLU A 129 -8.87 -1.18 7.52
CA GLU A 129 -8.71 -0.83 8.93
C GLU A 129 -7.28 -0.33 9.24
N PRO A 130 -7.05 0.33 10.39
CA PRO A 130 -5.71 0.74 10.81
C PRO A 130 -4.72 -0.44 10.82
N GLY A 131 -3.48 -0.20 10.38
CA GLY A 131 -2.50 -1.23 10.04
C GLY A 131 -2.69 -1.80 8.62
N GLY A 132 -3.67 -1.30 7.86
CA GLY A 132 -4.06 -1.83 6.55
C GLY A 132 -3.37 -1.15 5.37
N ILE A 133 -4.04 -1.15 4.21
CA ILE A 133 -3.53 -0.61 2.94
C ILE A 133 -3.14 0.86 3.05
N TRP A 134 -3.87 1.64 3.83
CA TRP A 134 -3.74 3.09 3.92
C TRP A 134 -2.49 3.58 4.65
N ASP A 135 -1.82 2.71 5.40
CA ASP A 135 -0.60 3.05 6.14
C ASP A 135 0.66 2.89 5.28
N CYS A 136 0.52 2.44 4.03
CA CYS A 136 1.62 2.41 3.07
C CYS A 136 2.09 3.84 2.75
N THR A 137 3.36 4.14 3.02
CA THR A 137 3.97 5.45 2.74
C THR A 137 4.47 5.62 1.31
N HIS A 138 4.20 4.65 0.44
CA HIS A 138 4.55 4.69 -0.99
C HIS A 138 6.06 4.85 -1.30
N CYS A 139 6.94 4.32 -0.45
CA CYS A 139 8.39 4.39 -0.68
C CYS A 139 8.90 3.52 -1.86
N GLY A 140 8.13 2.51 -2.28
CA GLY A 140 8.46 1.66 -3.43
C GLY A 140 9.53 0.58 -3.20
N GLU A 141 10.18 0.56 -2.03
CA GLU A 141 11.30 -0.36 -1.74
C GLU A 141 10.92 -1.85 -1.91
N CYS A 142 9.68 -2.19 -1.57
CA CYS A 142 9.14 -3.54 -1.74
C CYS A 142 9.13 -4.05 -3.20
N VAL A 143 9.13 -3.16 -4.20
CA VAL A 143 9.27 -3.52 -5.62
C VAL A 143 10.74 -3.74 -5.97
N GLU A 144 11.61 -2.81 -5.57
CA GLU A 144 13.05 -2.88 -5.85
C GLU A 144 13.71 -4.12 -5.25
N ARG A 145 13.25 -4.57 -4.08
CA ARG A 145 13.77 -5.78 -3.44
C ARG A 145 13.08 -7.07 -3.86
N CYS A 146 11.99 -7.01 -4.61
CA CYS A 146 11.27 -8.22 -4.98
C CYS A 146 12.10 -9.03 -5.99
N PRO A 147 12.45 -10.30 -5.69
CA PRO A 147 13.15 -11.17 -6.65
C PRO A 147 12.22 -11.74 -7.74
N LYS A 148 10.95 -11.33 -7.74
CA LYS A 148 9.85 -11.84 -8.59
C LYS A 148 9.04 -10.67 -9.14
N PRO A 149 8.28 -10.85 -10.24
CA PRO A 149 7.47 -9.79 -10.84
C PRO A 149 6.19 -9.47 -10.04
N ALA A 150 6.09 -9.85 -8.76
CA ALA A 150 4.89 -9.66 -7.95
C ALA A 150 4.53 -8.18 -7.65
N ARG A 151 5.51 -7.27 -7.81
CA ARG A 151 5.37 -5.80 -7.70
C ARG A 151 4.44 -5.34 -6.55
N PRO A 152 4.80 -5.61 -5.28
CA PRO A 152 3.87 -5.42 -4.15
C PRO A 152 3.28 -4.01 -4.01
N PHE A 153 4.05 -2.96 -4.28
CA PHE A 153 3.57 -1.57 -4.23
C PHE A 153 2.42 -1.31 -5.21
N ASP A 154 2.51 -1.83 -6.44
CA ASP A 154 1.47 -1.62 -7.44
C ASP A 154 0.19 -2.36 -7.06
N ARG A 155 0.32 -3.57 -6.53
CA ARG A 155 -0.80 -4.36 -6.01
C ARG A 155 -1.51 -3.66 -4.86
N ILE A 156 -0.77 -2.99 -3.95
CA ILE A 156 -1.37 -2.17 -2.87
C ILE A 156 -2.22 -1.02 -3.46
N LYS A 157 -1.69 -0.30 -4.47
CA LYS A 157 -2.44 0.81 -5.11
C LYS A 157 -3.68 0.33 -5.85
N GLU A 158 -3.61 -0.82 -6.51
CA GLU A 158 -4.77 -1.45 -7.14
C GLU A 158 -5.85 -1.74 -6.10
N VAL A 159 -5.48 -2.32 -4.95
CA VAL A 159 -6.40 -2.59 -3.86
C VAL A 159 -7.00 -1.30 -3.27
N MET A 160 -6.22 -0.23 -3.10
CA MET A 160 -6.75 1.08 -2.70
C MET A 160 -7.80 1.60 -3.69
N THR A 161 -7.56 1.40 -4.98
CA THR A 161 -8.50 1.80 -6.04
C THR A 161 -9.79 0.98 -5.95
N VAL A 162 -9.69 -0.34 -5.74
CA VAL A 162 -10.86 -1.21 -5.52
C VAL A 162 -11.62 -0.78 -4.26
N ALA A 163 -10.92 -0.52 -3.15
CA ALA A 163 -11.54 -0.07 -1.90
C ALA A 163 -12.36 1.22 -2.10
N LEU A 164 -11.84 2.20 -2.84
CA LEU A 164 -12.56 3.42 -3.18
C LEU A 164 -13.79 3.16 -4.07
N LYS A 165 -13.65 2.28 -5.08
CA LYS A 165 -14.76 1.90 -5.97
C LYS A 165 -15.89 1.17 -5.22
N GLU A 166 -15.53 0.33 -4.26
CA GLU A 166 -16.44 -0.40 -3.37
C GLU A 166 -17.05 0.48 -2.27
N GLY A 167 -16.75 1.78 -2.25
CA GLY A 167 -17.32 2.73 -1.28
C GLY A 167 -16.68 2.67 0.11
N VAL A 168 -15.48 2.10 0.25
CA VAL A 168 -14.72 2.08 1.50
C VAL A 168 -13.99 3.42 1.69
N HIS A 169 -14.77 4.47 1.95
CA HIS A 169 -14.27 5.85 2.08
C HIS A 169 -14.25 6.39 3.52
N ASN A 170 -14.75 5.62 4.50
CA ASN A 170 -14.93 6.11 5.87
C ASN A 170 -13.71 5.88 6.79
N ASN A 171 -12.49 6.06 6.28
CA ASN A 171 -11.26 6.03 7.07
C ASN A 171 -10.36 7.22 6.72
N ASN A 172 -9.35 7.49 7.53
CA ASN A 172 -8.48 8.67 7.36
C ASN A 172 -7.74 8.63 6.01
N GLY A 173 -7.13 7.50 5.66
CA GLY A 173 -6.36 7.37 4.42
C GLY A 173 -7.21 7.52 3.16
N ALA A 174 -8.37 6.89 3.11
CA ALA A 174 -9.31 7.03 2.00
C ALA A 174 -9.83 8.47 1.87
N ARG A 175 -10.18 9.13 2.98
CA ARG A 175 -10.56 10.54 2.97
C ARG A 175 -9.42 11.45 2.52
N HIS A 176 -8.19 11.16 2.93
CA HIS A 176 -7.00 11.90 2.51
C HIS A 176 -6.78 11.77 0.99
N ALA A 177 -6.81 10.56 0.46
CA ALA A 177 -6.69 10.29 -0.97
C ALA A 177 -7.80 10.99 -1.78
N LEU A 178 -9.05 10.93 -1.31
CA LEU A 178 -10.18 11.62 -1.93
C LEU A 178 -10.07 13.14 -1.84
N SER A 179 -9.58 13.69 -0.72
CA SER A 179 -9.34 15.12 -0.54
C SER A 179 -8.31 15.62 -1.55
N PHE A 180 -7.19 14.90 -1.69
CA PHE A 180 -6.16 15.19 -2.68
C PHE A 180 -6.73 15.18 -4.10
N PHE A 181 -7.40 14.08 -4.49
CA PHE A 181 -8.04 13.92 -5.80
C PHE A 181 -9.02 15.07 -6.08
N ASN A 182 -9.90 15.38 -5.14
CA ASN A 182 -10.89 16.43 -5.30
C ASN A 182 -10.28 17.83 -5.36
N SER A 183 -9.18 18.08 -4.64
CA SER A 183 -8.46 19.35 -4.72
C SER A 183 -7.86 19.55 -6.11
N VAL A 184 -7.14 18.54 -6.63
CA VAL A 184 -6.54 18.61 -7.96
C VAL A 184 -7.62 18.71 -9.04
N LYS A 185 -8.71 17.94 -8.94
CA LYS A 185 -9.84 18.00 -9.89
C LYS A 185 -10.52 19.38 -9.94
N ARG A 186 -10.60 20.10 -8.81
CA ARG A 186 -11.29 21.40 -8.74
C ARG A 186 -10.42 22.55 -9.24
N SER A 187 -9.15 22.57 -8.84
CA SER A 187 -8.27 23.75 -9.01
C SER A 187 -6.98 23.49 -9.78
N GLY A 188 -6.67 22.23 -10.11
CA GLY A 188 -5.38 21.83 -10.67
C GLY A 188 -4.22 21.94 -9.68
N ASN A 189 -4.46 22.42 -8.46
CA ASN A 189 -3.49 22.54 -7.38
C ASN A 189 -4.06 22.01 -6.05
N LEU A 190 -3.16 21.78 -5.10
CA LEU A 190 -3.43 21.24 -3.78
C LEU A 190 -3.83 22.34 -2.80
N ASN A 191 -4.98 22.20 -2.14
CA ASN A 191 -5.41 23.09 -1.07
C ASN A 191 -4.96 22.51 0.28
N GLU A 192 -3.74 22.85 0.67
CA GLU A 192 -3.10 22.37 1.90
C GLU A 192 -3.85 22.75 3.18
N ASN A 193 -4.63 23.84 3.17
CA ASN A 193 -5.44 24.23 4.33
C ASN A 193 -6.64 23.31 4.55
N ARG A 194 -7.17 22.72 3.47
CA ARG A 194 -8.41 21.94 3.52
C ARG A 194 -8.15 20.45 3.75
N ILE A 195 -7.02 19.93 3.28
CA ILE A 195 -6.67 18.51 3.36
C ILE A 195 -6.64 17.97 4.79
N PRO A 196 -5.99 18.61 5.78
CA PRO A 196 -5.96 18.08 7.14
C PRO A 196 -7.37 17.96 7.73
N VAL A 197 -8.24 18.93 7.43
CA VAL A 197 -9.63 18.95 7.91
C VAL A 197 -10.45 17.84 7.26
N GLU A 198 -10.33 17.66 5.94
CA GLU A 198 -11.06 16.62 5.21
C GLU A 198 -10.59 15.20 5.54
N SER A 199 -9.29 15.02 5.75
CA SER A 199 -8.68 13.74 6.12
C SER A 199 -9.16 13.29 7.51
N MET A 200 -9.06 14.19 8.50
CA MET A 200 -9.52 13.92 9.87
C MET A 200 -11.05 13.83 9.98
N GLY A 201 -11.76 14.51 9.08
CA GLY A 201 -13.22 14.63 9.05
C GLY A 201 -13.70 15.90 9.75
N PHE A 202 -14.62 16.63 9.10
CA PHE A 202 -15.14 17.93 9.58
C PHE A 202 -15.74 17.89 10.99
N PHE A 203 -16.32 16.75 11.39
CA PHE A 203 -16.98 16.60 12.69
C PHE A 203 -16.09 15.96 13.76
N ASN A 204 -14.84 15.60 13.43
CA ASN A 204 -13.91 14.98 14.37
C ASN A 204 -13.14 16.02 15.19
N ILE A 205 -13.83 16.68 16.13
CA ILE A 205 -13.26 17.75 16.97
C ILE A 205 -11.96 17.32 17.68
N PRO A 206 -11.90 16.15 18.37
CA PRO A 206 -10.66 15.72 19.03
C PRO A 206 -9.50 15.57 18.04
N GLY A 207 -9.77 14.98 16.87
CA GLY A 207 -8.79 14.83 15.80
C GLY A 207 -8.28 16.17 15.28
N LEU A 208 -9.17 17.14 15.03
CA LEU A 208 -8.80 18.47 14.57
C LEU A 208 -7.96 19.24 15.61
N LEU A 209 -8.30 19.12 16.90
CA LEU A 209 -7.52 19.74 17.98
C LEU A 209 -6.09 19.19 18.06
N SER A 210 -5.89 17.92 17.71
CA SER A 210 -4.54 17.30 17.69
C SER A 210 -3.60 17.94 16.65
N LEU A 211 -4.14 18.65 15.64
CA LEU A 211 -3.37 19.34 14.61
C LEU A 211 -2.89 20.74 15.05
N LEU A 212 -3.48 21.33 16.09
CA LEU A 212 -3.14 22.68 16.56
C LEU A 212 -1.65 22.86 16.89
N PRO A 213 -0.97 21.93 17.59
CA PRO A 213 0.47 22.06 17.88
C PRO A 213 1.31 22.12 16.61
N ILE A 214 0.93 21.35 15.57
CA ILE A 214 1.62 21.35 14.27
C ILE A 214 1.37 22.69 13.56
N GLY A 215 0.11 23.15 13.53
CA GLY A 215 -0.25 24.44 12.95
C GLY A 215 0.50 25.61 13.60
N LEU A 216 0.62 25.62 14.93
CA LEU A 216 1.39 26.64 15.66
C LEU A 216 2.88 26.60 15.31
N ARG A 217 3.48 25.41 15.22
CA ARG A 217 4.89 25.26 14.79
C ARG A 217 5.11 25.74 13.36
N MET A 218 4.18 25.44 12.44
CA MET A 218 4.24 25.93 11.06
C MET A 218 4.13 27.44 10.99
N PHE A 219 3.20 28.03 11.76
CA PHE A 219 3.05 29.48 11.90
C PHE A 219 4.32 30.16 12.39
N LEU A 220 4.90 29.66 13.49
CA LEU A 220 6.16 30.19 14.04
C LEU A 220 7.36 30.06 13.08
N LYS A 221 7.30 29.16 12.10
CA LYS A 221 8.32 28.98 11.07
C LYS A 221 8.00 29.67 9.74
N GLY A 222 6.88 30.41 9.66
CA GLY A 222 6.44 31.06 8.42
C GLY A 222 6.07 30.08 7.30
N LYS A 223 5.71 28.84 7.65
CA LYS A 223 5.38 27.76 6.71
C LYS A 223 3.86 27.51 6.63
N VAL A 224 3.07 28.58 6.73
CA VAL A 224 1.60 28.48 6.68
C VAL A 224 1.17 28.54 5.22
N PRO A 225 0.25 27.66 4.77
CA PRO A 225 -0.21 27.70 3.40
C PRO A 225 -0.96 29.01 3.08
N PRO A 226 -1.03 29.40 1.80
CA PRO A 226 -1.76 30.61 1.40
C PRO A 226 -3.24 30.52 1.80
N VAL A 227 -3.74 31.58 2.44
CA VAL A 227 -5.15 31.64 2.93
C VAL A 227 -6.14 31.61 1.75
N ILE A 228 -5.77 32.23 0.64
CA ILE A 228 -6.56 32.24 -0.59
C ILE A 228 -6.01 31.14 -1.49
N HIS A 229 -6.88 30.19 -1.83
CA HIS A 229 -6.56 29.11 -2.75
C HIS A 229 -6.84 29.54 -4.19
N HIS A 230 -5.84 29.45 -5.06
CA HIS A 230 -5.96 29.82 -6.47
C HIS A 230 -5.93 28.57 -7.37
N SER A 231 -6.68 28.63 -8.47
CA SER A 231 -6.59 27.60 -9.52
C SER A 231 -5.45 27.91 -10.48
N ILE A 232 -4.91 26.89 -11.13
CA ILE A 232 -3.95 27.06 -12.22
C ILE A 232 -4.64 27.68 -13.45
N GLU A 233 -3.88 28.33 -14.32
CA GLU A 233 -4.42 29.00 -15.53
C GLU A 233 -5.15 28.00 -16.46
N GLU A 234 -4.61 26.79 -16.64
CA GLU A 234 -5.16 25.74 -17.51
C GLU A 234 -6.01 24.69 -16.75
N VAL A 235 -6.76 25.13 -15.73
CA VAL A 235 -7.54 24.21 -14.88
C VAL A 235 -8.60 23.42 -15.67
N ASP A 236 -9.11 23.97 -16.77
CA ASP A 236 -10.10 23.30 -17.60
C ASP A 236 -9.52 22.11 -18.38
N ASP A 237 -8.23 22.15 -18.72
CA ASP A 237 -7.54 20.99 -19.30
C ASP A 237 -7.39 19.87 -18.26
N VAL A 238 -7.10 20.22 -17.00
CA VAL A 238 -7.10 19.25 -15.88
C VAL A 238 -8.48 18.62 -15.71
N LYS A 239 -9.55 19.42 -15.70
CA LYS A 239 -10.93 18.91 -15.63
C LYS A 239 -11.27 18.01 -16.83
N ARG A 240 -10.77 18.33 -18.02
CA ARG A 240 -10.94 17.49 -19.23
C ARG A 240 -10.29 16.13 -19.04
N ILE A 241 -9.05 16.07 -18.53
CA ILE A 241 -8.35 14.81 -18.23
C ILE A 241 -9.18 13.95 -17.27
N PHE A 242 -9.68 14.52 -16.17
CA PHE A 242 -10.54 13.77 -15.25
C PHE A 242 -11.83 13.28 -15.92
N LYS A 243 -12.46 14.09 -16.79
CA LYS A 243 -13.68 13.70 -17.52
C LYS A 243 -13.43 12.57 -18.53
N GLU A 244 -12.23 12.48 -19.09
CA GLU A 244 -11.85 11.39 -20.00
C GLU A 244 -11.50 10.10 -19.25
N LEU A 245 -10.90 10.20 -18.06
CA LEU A 245 -10.56 9.05 -17.21
C LEU A 245 -11.75 8.49 -16.40
N ASP A 246 -12.76 9.31 -16.11
CA ASP A 246 -14.00 8.89 -15.43
C ASP A 246 -15.01 8.19 -16.38
N LYS A 247 -14.69 8.05 -17.68
CA LYS A 247 -15.49 7.29 -18.68
C LYS A 247 -15.06 5.83 -18.73
#